data_AF-A0A418RSH0-F1
#
_entry.id   AF-A0A418RSH0-F1
#
_cell.length_a   1.000
_cell.length_b   1.000
_cell.length_c   1.000
_cell.angle_alpha   90.00
_cell.angle_beta   90.00
_cell.angle_gamma   90.00
#
_symmetry.space_group_name_H-M   'P 1'
#
loop_
_entity.id
_entity.type
_entity.pdbx_description
1 polymer ?
#
loop_
_entity_poly.entity_id
_entity_poly.type
_entity_poly.pdbx_seq_one_letter_code
_entity_poly.pdbx_strand_id
1 'polypeptide(L)'
;NITDWQKSGNFDAKKLTLYLDGIALEGLKPKFSTDNTMITYSLDYSDDLNIDSQSSKSLKQSWRQLLKSGRSSVFDTSRKVIVSLGYESKQFPSKIEATLIVIDPYWYKCFGACILCLFGFFIWLCVTSDVLREPGEQPEGGRKSYSLSRFQMAAWFFVVLISYLFIWIVTSELSNLTASVLGLIGISAATGLGAAAVDSGKTADQQRQLDGLNAILKQNLVEEQILRSYIAQLKIDMGATPPPTNLNDLQTILATKSGELSGKNQEKTNVEEQKTNLIQEMKAKKTDGFINDVLSDCKGVSFHRFQIFSWTITLIVIFITKVCNDLSMPDFDSNLLALMGISSGTYLGFKLPSNQG
;
A
#
# COMPACT_ATOMS: atom_id res chain seq x y z
N ASN A 1 31.63 -18.47 49.73
CA ASN A 1 30.93 -19.78 49.59
C ASN A 1 29.45 -19.54 49.83
N ILE A 2 28.55 -19.94 48.92
CA ILE A 2 27.11 -19.64 49.03
C ILE A 2 26.51 -20.27 50.30
N THR A 3 27.04 -21.42 50.70
CA THR A 3 26.71 -22.13 51.95
C THR A 3 27.07 -21.33 53.20
N ASP A 4 28.18 -20.59 53.21
CA ASP A 4 28.56 -19.72 54.33
C ASP A 4 27.73 -18.42 54.32
N TRP A 5 27.34 -17.95 53.14
CA TRP A 5 26.46 -16.78 52.95
C TRP A 5 25.02 -17.04 53.39
N GLN A 6 24.44 -18.20 53.08
CA GLN A 6 23.10 -18.58 53.54
C GLN A 6 23.03 -18.81 55.05
N LYS A 7 24.10 -19.36 55.66
CA LYS A 7 24.20 -19.57 57.10
C LYS A 7 24.23 -18.28 57.92
N SER A 8 24.57 -17.14 57.31
CA SER A 8 24.57 -15.82 57.96
C SER A 8 23.17 -15.26 58.25
N GLY A 9 22.09 -15.93 57.80
CA GLY A 9 20.70 -15.61 58.14
C GLY A 9 20.10 -14.36 57.48
N ASN A 10 20.93 -13.51 56.85
CA ASN A 10 20.51 -12.19 56.34
C ASN A 10 20.29 -12.12 54.82
N PHE A 11 20.49 -13.22 54.08
CA PHE A 11 20.48 -13.19 52.61
C PHE A 11 19.66 -14.33 52.00
N ASP A 12 18.63 -13.98 51.23
CA ASP A 12 17.84 -14.93 50.44
C ASP A 12 18.42 -15.05 49.03
N ALA A 13 19.13 -16.15 48.76
CA ALA A 13 19.76 -16.40 47.47
C ALA A 13 18.77 -16.40 46.29
N LYS A 14 17.46 -16.60 46.54
CA LYS A 14 16.42 -16.51 45.50
C LYS A 14 16.18 -15.08 45.00
N LYS A 15 16.64 -14.06 45.74
CA LYS A 15 16.56 -12.64 45.37
C LYS A 15 17.74 -12.17 44.50
N LEU A 16 18.64 -13.08 44.09
CA LEU A 16 19.73 -12.73 43.19
C LEU A 16 19.22 -12.53 41.77
N THR A 17 19.47 -11.34 41.22
CA THR A 17 19.08 -10.97 39.86
C THR A 17 20.32 -10.91 38.96
N LEU A 18 20.19 -11.43 37.74
CA LEU A 18 21.22 -11.32 36.71
C LEU A 18 21.14 -9.94 36.05
N TYR A 19 22.29 -9.28 35.92
CA TYR A 19 22.43 -8.00 35.22
C TYR A 19 23.31 -8.18 33.99
N LEU A 20 22.79 -7.77 32.83
CA LEU A 20 23.54 -7.72 31.58
C LEU A 20 23.66 -6.27 31.13
N ASP A 21 24.89 -5.76 31.01
CA ASP A 21 25.17 -4.39 30.58
C ASP A 21 24.43 -3.31 31.41
N GLY A 22 24.29 -3.56 32.71
CA GLY A 22 23.57 -2.67 33.64
C GLY A 22 22.04 -2.84 33.66
N ILE A 23 21.48 -3.72 32.84
CA ILE A 23 20.04 -4.01 32.80
C ILE A 23 19.74 -5.24 33.64
N ALA A 24 18.84 -5.09 34.62
CA ALA A 24 18.34 -6.19 35.43
C ALA A 24 17.43 -7.08 34.59
N LEU A 25 17.70 -8.38 34.52
CA LEU A 25 16.78 -9.36 33.93
C LEU A 25 15.77 -9.79 35.01
N GLU A 26 14.78 -8.93 35.24
CA GLU A 26 13.73 -9.14 36.23
C GLU A 26 12.90 -10.39 35.90
N GLY A 27 12.54 -11.18 36.91
CA GLY A 27 11.76 -12.42 36.73
C GLY A 27 12.59 -13.70 36.53
N LEU A 28 13.89 -13.60 36.22
CA LEU A 28 14.77 -14.77 36.19
C LEU A 28 15.08 -15.29 37.59
N LYS A 29 14.84 -16.58 37.82
CA LYS A 29 15.16 -17.26 39.08
C LYS A 29 16.49 -17.99 38.96
N PRO A 30 17.42 -17.82 39.92
CA PRO A 30 18.67 -18.57 39.94
C PRO A 30 18.40 -20.05 40.23
N LYS A 31 19.05 -20.94 39.47
CA LYS A 31 19.15 -22.37 39.76
C LYS A 31 20.51 -22.63 40.42
N PHE A 32 20.50 -23.34 41.53
CA PHE A 32 21.71 -23.70 42.27
C PHE A 32 22.08 -25.14 41.95
N SER A 33 23.37 -25.40 41.77
CA SER A 33 23.89 -26.77 41.70
C SER A 33 23.70 -27.49 43.04
N THR A 34 23.65 -28.82 43.04
CA THR A 34 23.41 -29.66 44.25
C THR A 34 24.45 -29.43 45.35
N ASP A 35 25.65 -28.97 44.98
CA ASP A 35 26.76 -28.61 45.86
C ASP A 35 26.80 -27.12 46.25
N ASN A 36 25.85 -26.31 45.78
CA ASN A 36 25.76 -24.85 45.98
C ASN A 36 27.03 -24.08 45.59
N THR A 37 27.84 -24.59 44.66
CA THR A 37 29.05 -23.89 44.19
C THR A 37 28.79 -23.02 42.96
N MET A 38 27.76 -23.38 42.18
CA MET A 38 27.44 -22.74 40.90
C MET A 38 26.01 -22.19 40.90
N ILE A 39 25.88 -20.96 40.37
CA ILE A 39 24.59 -20.32 40.08
C ILE A 39 24.40 -20.32 38.56
N THR A 40 23.29 -20.88 38.10
CA THR A 40 22.93 -20.96 36.68
C THR A 40 21.62 -20.23 36.44
N TYR A 41 21.58 -19.42 35.38
CA TYR A 41 20.36 -18.77 34.89
C TYR A 41 19.97 -19.37 33.54
N SER A 42 18.70 -19.74 33.36
CA SER A 42 18.15 -20.09 32.04
C SER A 42 17.85 -18.80 31.32
N LEU A 43 18.48 -18.55 30.17
CA LEU A 43 18.31 -17.33 29.39
C LEU A 43 17.26 -17.51 28.27
N ASP A 44 16.20 -18.26 28.57
CA ASP A 44 15.14 -18.48 27.61
C ASP A 44 14.32 -17.20 27.45
N TYR A 45 14.11 -16.78 26.21
CA TYR A 45 13.25 -15.65 25.87
C TYR A 45 11.75 -16.01 26.01
N SER A 46 11.44 -17.31 26.07
CA SER A 46 10.07 -17.85 26.03
C SER A 46 9.39 -17.96 27.39
N ASP A 47 8.06 -18.00 27.35
CA ASP A 47 7.17 -18.37 28.45
C ASP A 47 7.47 -19.80 28.93
N ASP A 48 8.49 -19.97 29.78
CA ASP A 48 8.68 -21.21 30.53
C ASP A 48 7.43 -21.41 31.41
N LEU A 49 6.83 -22.60 31.35
CA LEU A 49 5.57 -22.97 32.03
C LEU A 49 5.63 -22.82 33.57
N ASN A 50 6.80 -22.47 34.10
CA ASN A 50 7.11 -22.33 35.53
C ASN A 50 7.26 -20.86 36.02
N ILE A 51 7.09 -19.87 35.15
CA ILE A 51 7.16 -18.44 35.50
C ILE A 51 5.75 -17.85 35.52
N ASP A 52 5.41 -17.12 36.58
CA ASP A 52 4.14 -16.41 36.70
C ASP A 52 4.02 -15.29 35.66
N SER A 53 2.78 -15.01 35.23
CA SER A 53 2.51 -14.10 34.09
C SER A 53 3.08 -12.69 34.26
N GLN A 54 3.26 -12.22 35.50
CA GLN A 54 3.82 -10.90 35.80
C GLN A 54 5.37 -10.90 35.67
N SER A 55 6.03 -11.95 36.15
CA SER A 55 7.48 -12.13 35.99
C SER A 55 7.88 -12.36 34.53
N SER A 56 7.06 -13.07 33.74
CA SER A 56 7.29 -13.21 32.30
C SER A 56 7.25 -11.84 31.58
N LYS A 57 6.27 -10.99 31.90
CA LYS A 57 6.14 -9.64 31.31
C LYS A 57 7.34 -8.74 31.62
N SER A 58 7.79 -8.70 32.88
CA SER A 58 8.95 -7.90 33.30
C SER A 58 10.25 -8.42 32.68
N LEU A 59 10.40 -9.74 32.56
CA LEU A 59 11.53 -10.36 31.85
C LEU A 59 11.56 -9.97 30.38
N LYS A 60 10.42 -10.04 29.69
CA LYS A 60 10.32 -9.63 28.27
C LYS A 60 10.65 -8.14 28.08
N GLN A 61 10.21 -7.27 29.00
CA GLN A 61 10.59 -5.85 28.98
C GLN A 61 12.10 -5.67 29.16
N SER A 62 12.70 -6.39 30.11
CA SER A 62 14.14 -6.37 30.37
C SER A 62 14.95 -6.85 29.16
N TRP A 63 14.52 -7.95 28.52
CA TRP A 63 15.13 -8.45 27.28
C TRP A 63 15.01 -7.45 26.14
N ARG A 64 13.83 -6.85 25.93
CA ARG A 64 13.65 -5.81 24.89
C ARG A 64 14.57 -4.62 25.13
N GLN A 65 14.71 -4.18 26.39
CA GLN A 65 15.64 -3.12 26.75
C GLN A 65 17.09 -3.52 26.50
N LEU A 66 17.47 -4.76 26.83
CA LEU A 66 18.82 -5.29 26.57
C LEU A 66 19.10 -5.34 25.07
N LEU A 67 18.22 -5.93 24.28
CA LEU A 67 18.36 -6.03 22.82
C LEU A 67 18.34 -4.64 22.16
N LYS A 68 17.69 -3.64 22.74
CA LYS A 68 17.69 -2.24 22.27
C LYS A 68 18.96 -1.48 22.64
N SER A 69 19.42 -1.60 23.88
CA SER A 69 20.59 -0.87 24.40
C SER A 69 21.87 -1.25 23.64
N GLY A 70 22.88 -0.38 23.64
CA GLY A 70 24.23 -0.75 23.21
C GLY A 70 24.43 -1.18 21.75
N ARG A 71 23.41 -1.11 20.88
CA ARG A 71 23.56 -1.28 19.43
C ARG A 71 23.99 0.04 18.79
N SER A 72 25.10 0.01 18.04
CA SER A 72 25.49 1.15 17.21
C SER A 72 24.77 1.13 15.86
N SER A 73 24.40 -0.07 15.40
CA SER A 73 23.61 -0.30 14.19
C SER A 73 22.58 -1.39 14.42
N VAL A 74 21.45 -1.29 13.71
CA VAL A 74 20.41 -2.33 13.69
C VAL A 74 20.94 -3.64 13.08
N PHE A 75 22.02 -3.54 12.30
CA PHE A 75 22.66 -4.66 11.61
C PHE A 75 23.75 -5.35 12.44
N ASP A 76 24.03 -4.87 13.66
CA ASP A 76 25.00 -5.52 14.54
C ASP A 76 24.42 -6.86 15.04
N THR A 77 24.95 -7.97 14.52
CA THR A 77 24.48 -9.32 14.84
C THR A 77 24.91 -9.80 16.23
N SER A 78 25.97 -9.21 16.78
CA SER A 78 26.47 -9.54 18.11
C SER A 78 27.11 -8.34 18.78
N ARG A 79 27.10 -8.31 20.12
CA ARG A 79 27.84 -7.33 20.91
C ARG A 79 28.38 -7.94 22.20
N LYS A 80 29.36 -7.27 22.81
CA LYS A 80 29.83 -7.60 24.14
C LYS A 80 28.92 -6.99 25.20
N VAL A 81 28.58 -7.76 26.22
CA VAL A 81 27.79 -7.32 27.39
C VAL A 81 28.53 -7.68 28.67
N ILE A 82 28.48 -6.78 29.65
CA ILE A 82 29.07 -7.04 30.97
C ILE A 82 28.09 -7.88 31.78
N VAL A 83 28.54 -9.03 32.27
CA VAL A 83 27.74 -9.94 33.10
C VAL A 83 28.01 -9.64 34.57
N SER A 84 26.97 -9.34 35.32
CA SER A 84 27.05 -9.05 36.76
C SER A 84 25.86 -9.63 37.52
N LEU A 85 26.00 -9.76 38.83
CA LEU A 85 24.92 -10.14 39.72
C LEU A 85 24.46 -8.92 40.50
N GLY A 86 23.22 -8.92 40.96
CA GLY A 86 22.73 -7.94 41.91
C GLY A 86 21.87 -8.58 42.99
N TYR A 87 21.72 -7.87 44.10
CA TYR A 87 20.86 -8.26 45.22
C TYR A 87 20.02 -7.05 45.64
N GLU A 88 18.70 -7.23 45.77
CA GLU A 88 17.75 -6.17 46.13
C GLU A 88 17.99 -4.86 45.35
N SER A 89 18.06 -4.99 44.03
CA SER A 89 18.22 -3.88 43.07
C SER A 89 19.57 -3.14 43.14
N LYS A 90 20.56 -3.69 43.86
CA LYS A 90 21.94 -3.19 43.86
C LYS A 90 22.83 -4.13 43.05
N GLN A 91 23.41 -3.59 41.99
CA GLN A 91 24.33 -4.32 41.11
C GLN A 91 25.73 -4.42 41.73
N PHE A 92 26.34 -5.60 41.67
CA PHE A 92 27.75 -5.80 42.01
C PHE A 92 28.65 -5.41 40.83
N PRO A 93 29.79 -4.75 41.08
CA PRO A 93 30.73 -4.42 40.01
C PRO A 93 31.30 -5.70 39.39
N SER A 94 31.35 -5.76 38.06
CA SER A 94 31.91 -6.87 37.31
C SER A 94 32.71 -6.37 36.11
N LYS A 95 33.71 -7.17 35.71
CA LYS A 95 34.50 -6.99 34.48
C LYS A 95 34.35 -8.19 33.53
N ILE A 96 33.46 -9.13 33.85
CA ILE A 96 33.24 -10.32 33.05
C ILE A 96 32.43 -9.91 31.82
N GLU A 97 32.97 -10.17 30.63
CA GLU A 97 32.30 -9.92 29.36
C GLU A 97 31.75 -11.23 28.79
N ALA A 98 30.54 -11.16 28.23
CA ALA A 98 29.97 -12.22 27.40
C ALA A 98 29.58 -11.65 26.03
N THR A 99 29.60 -12.50 25.00
CA THR A 99 29.11 -12.12 23.67
C THR A 99 27.63 -12.43 23.58
N LEU A 100 26.81 -11.40 23.49
CA LEU A 100 25.38 -11.50 23.19
C LEU A 100 25.20 -11.53 21.67
N ILE A 101 24.70 -12.64 21.14
CA ILE A 101 24.24 -12.74 19.75
C ILE A 101 22.81 -12.20 19.73
N VAL A 102 22.62 -11.04 19.11
CA VAL A 102 21.32 -10.34 19.03
C VAL A 102 20.49 -10.91 17.89
N ILE A 103 21.13 -11.25 16.78
CA ILE A 103 20.49 -11.81 15.60
C ILE A 103 21.35 -12.96 15.10
N ASP A 104 20.75 -14.14 14.92
CA ASP A 104 21.45 -15.27 14.32
C ASP A 104 21.96 -14.90 12.91
N PRO A 105 23.28 -14.96 12.66
CA PRO A 105 23.85 -14.51 11.38
C PRO A 105 23.38 -15.32 10.17
N TYR A 106 23.02 -16.60 10.34
CA TYR A 106 22.54 -17.44 9.25
C TYR A 106 21.10 -17.05 8.88
N TRP A 107 20.21 -16.98 9.86
CA TRP A 107 18.83 -16.53 9.65
C TRP A 107 18.74 -15.11 9.12
N TYR A 108 19.61 -14.20 9.59
CA TYR A 108 19.68 -12.84 9.09
C TYR A 108 20.06 -12.77 7.59
N LYS A 109 21.03 -13.57 7.15
CA LYS A 109 21.39 -13.67 5.72
C LYS A 109 20.28 -14.29 4.89
N CYS A 110 19.66 -15.37 5.37
CA CYS A 110 18.52 -16.01 4.71
C CYS A 110 17.34 -15.04 4.56
N PHE A 111 17.06 -14.26 5.61
CA PHE A 111 16.07 -13.19 5.59
C PHE A 111 16.40 -12.12 4.55
N GLY A 112 17.62 -11.58 4.57
CA GLY A 112 18.06 -10.60 3.58
C GLY A 112 17.92 -11.11 2.14
N ALA A 113 18.34 -12.35 1.88
CA ALA A 113 18.19 -12.98 0.56
C ALA A 113 16.71 -13.15 0.16
N CYS A 114 15.86 -13.60 1.08
CA CYS A 114 14.43 -13.76 0.85
C CYS A 114 13.76 -12.41 0.50
N ILE A 115 14.07 -11.36 1.26
CA ILE A 115 13.55 -10.01 0.99
C ILE A 115 14.05 -9.46 -0.35
N LEU A 116 15.32 -9.68 -0.71
CA LEU A 116 15.84 -9.28 -2.02
C LEU A 116 15.16 -10.03 -3.17
N CYS A 117 14.93 -11.34 -3.04
CA CYS A 117 14.18 -12.13 -4.02
C CYS A 117 12.74 -11.65 -4.15
N LEU A 118 12.07 -11.38 -3.02
CA LEU A 118 10.70 -10.88 -2.97
C LEU A 118 10.58 -9.50 -3.65
N PHE A 119 11.51 -8.57 -3.36
CA PHE A 119 11.58 -7.27 -4.04
C PHE A 119 11.89 -7.42 -5.53
N GLY A 120 12.85 -8.28 -5.90
CA GLY A 120 13.19 -8.54 -7.30
C GLY A 120 12.01 -9.10 -8.08
N PHE A 121 11.28 -10.06 -7.50
CA PHE A 121 10.05 -10.60 -8.07
C PHE A 121 8.96 -9.54 -8.20
N PHE A 122 8.79 -8.68 -7.18
CA PHE A 122 7.81 -7.60 -7.24
C PHE A 122 8.17 -6.53 -8.28
N ILE A 123 9.44 -6.14 -8.39
CA ILE A 123 9.93 -5.23 -9.43
C ILE A 123 9.69 -5.86 -10.81
N TRP A 124 9.98 -7.16 -10.96
CA TRP A 124 9.65 -7.89 -12.17
C TRP A 124 8.16 -7.83 -12.49
N LEU A 125 7.27 -8.04 -11.51
CA LEU A 125 5.81 -7.83 -11.68
C LEU A 125 5.45 -6.38 -12.03
N CYS A 126 6.13 -5.38 -11.48
CA CYS A 126 5.89 -3.97 -11.81
C CYS A 126 6.28 -3.61 -13.25
N VAL A 127 7.27 -4.30 -13.81
CA VAL A 127 7.75 -4.08 -15.17
C VAL A 127 6.95 -4.91 -16.18
N THR A 128 6.62 -6.16 -15.86
CA THR A 128 5.90 -7.05 -16.77
C THR A 128 4.39 -6.81 -16.73
N SER A 129 3.83 -6.65 -15.53
CA SER A 129 2.39 -6.56 -15.29
C SER A 129 1.95 -5.13 -14.99
N ASP A 130 0.64 -4.90 -14.96
CA ASP A 130 0.04 -3.60 -14.66
C ASP A 130 -0.31 -3.43 -13.17
N VAL A 131 0.43 -4.11 -12.28
CA VAL A 131 0.11 -4.22 -10.85
C VAL A 131 0.12 -2.86 -10.14
N LEU A 132 1.03 -1.96 -10.53
CA LEU A 132 1.10 -0.58 -10.01
C LEU A 132 0.51 0.46 -10.98
N ARG A 133 -0.03 0.05 -12.13
CA ARG A 133 -0.52 0.96 -13.17
C ARG A 133 -2.02 1.17 -13.06
N GLU A 134 -2.50 2.27 -13.64
CA GLU A 134 -3.94 2.56 -13.70
C GLU A 134 -4.71 1.43 -14.44
N PRO A 135 -5.99 1.20 -14.10
CA PRO A 135 -6.85 0.27 -14.83
C PRO A 135 -7.15 0.79 -16.25
N GLY A 136 -7.70 -0.07 -17.11
CA GLY A 136 -8.11 0.27 -18.48
C GLY A 136 -7.20 -0.27 -19.58
N GLU A 137 -7.52 0.10 -20.82
CA GLU A 137 -6.80 -0.33 -22.03
C GLU A 137 -5.39 0.28 -22.12
N GLN A 138 -4.49 -0.41 -22.81
CA GLN A 138 -3.13 0.09 -23.00
C GLN A 138 -3.11 1.24 -24.02
N PRO A 139 -2.36 2.33 -23.76
CA PRO A 139 -2.22 3.41 -24.73
C PRO A 139 -1.43 2.98 -25.95
N GLU A 140 -1.75 3.57 -27.10
CA GLU A 140 -0.99 3.39 -28.33
C GLU A 140 0.50 3.77 -28.12
N GLY A 141 1.40 2.83 -28.42
CA GLY A 141 2.84 3.06 -28.36
C GLY A 141 3.42 3.24 -26.96
N GLY A 142 2.80 2.68 -25.91
CA GLY A 142 3.37 2.73 -24.55
C GLY A 142 2.60 1.95 -23.49
N ARG A 143 2.99 2.13 -22.22
CA ARG A 143 2.30 1.55 -21.07
C ARG A 143 1.52 2.61 -20.30
N LYS A 144 0.50 2.17 -19.56
CA LYS A 144 -0.35 3.00 -18.69
C LYS A 144 0.46 3.68 -17.60
N SER A 145 0.03 4.88 -17.19
CA SER A 145 0.64 5.61 -16.07
C SER A 145 0.58 4.84 -14.74
N TYR A 146 1.53 5.09 -13.85
CA TYR A 146 1.50 4.55 -12.48
C TYR A 146 0.39 5.16 -11.63
N SER A 147 -0.17 4.35 -10.73
CA SER A 147 -1.22 4.73 -9.81
C SER A 147 -0.67 4.95 -8.40
N LEU A 148 -0.86 6.15 -7.87
CA LEU A 148 -0.42 6.51 -6.51
C LEU A 148 -1.02 5.60 -5.45
N SER A 149 -2.32 5.29 -5.52
CA SER A 149 -3.00 4.48 -4.50
C SER A 149 -2.52 3.02 -4.50
N ARG A 150 -2.24 2.45 -5.68
CA ARG A 150 -1.64 1.11 -5.79
C ARG A 150 -0.22 1.08 -5.27
N PHE A 151 0.56 2.12 -5.53
CA PHE A 151 1.90 2.28 -4.96
C PHE A 151 1.86 2.33 -3.43
N GLN A 152 0.95 3.12 -2.85
CA GLN A 152 0.80 3.19 -1.39
C GLN A 152 0.42 1.83 -0.78
N MET A 153 -0.53 1.12 -1.39
CA MET A 153 -0.94 -0.20 -0.94
C MET A 153 0.23 -1.18 -0.94
N ALA A 154 1.01 -1.20 -2.02
CA ALA A 154 2.21 -2.03 -2.12
C ALA A 154 3.27 -1.62 -1.07
N ALA A 155 3.55 -0.33 -0.93
CA ALA A 155 4.55 0.18 0.01
C ALA A 155 4.23 -0.23 1.46
N TRP A 156 2.98 -0.05 1.90
CA TRP A 156 2.55 -0.46 3.24
C TRP A 156 2.57 -1.97 3.42
N PHE A 157 2.17 -2.74 2.41
CA PHE A 157 2.24 -4.20 2.44
C PHE A 157 3.66 -4.68 2.70
N PHE A 158 4.65 -4.20 1.93
CA PHE A 158 6.04 -4.61 2.11
C PHE A 158 6.60 -4.17 3.47
N VAL A 159 6.35 -2.92 3.88
CA VAL A 159 6.87 -2.40 5.14
C VAL A 159 6.35 -3.20 6.33
N VAL A 160 5.05 -3.54 6.35
CA VAL A 160 4.47 -4.34 7.44
C VAL A 160 4.98 -5.78 7.37
N LEU A 161 4.98 -6.41 6.19
CA LEU A 161 5.45 -7.80 6.02
C LEU A 161 6.91 -7.97 6.46
N ILE A 162 7.80 -7.09 5.98
CA ILE A 162 9.23 -7.13 6.31
C ILE A 162 9.43 -6.88 7.79
N SER A 163 8.73 -5.90 8.37
CA SER A 163 8.82 -5.60 9.80
C SER A 163 8.33 -6.76 10.67
N TYR A 164 7.24 -7.42 10.26
CA TYR A 164 6.69 -8.57 10.96
C TYR A 164 7.67 -9.74 10.98
N LEU A 165 8.25 -10.06 9.83
CA LEU A 165 9.27 -11.10 9.70
C LEU A 165 10.57 -10.74 10.44
N PHE A 166 10.99 -9.48 10.38
CA PHE A 166 12.18 -8.99 11.08
C PHE A 166 12.04 -9.15 12.60
N ILE A 167 10.91 -8.73 13.19
CA ILE A 167 10.67 -8.91 14.63
C ILE A 167 10.70 -10.39 14.97
N TRP A 168 10.00 -11.23 14.20
CA TRP A 168 9.96 -12.67 14.43
C TRP A 168 11.35 -13.32 14.43
N ILE A 169 12.25 -12.93 13.53
CA ILE A 169 13.62 -13.48 13.48
C ILE A 169 14.47 -13.04 14.67
N VAL A 170 14.27 -11.82 15.17
CA VAL A 170 15.05 -11.29 16.29
C VAL A 170 14.53 -11.80 17.63
N THR A 171 13.21 -11.85 17.82
CA THR A 171 12.59 -12.22 19.10
C THR A 171 12.18 -13.69 19.18
N SER A 172 12.13 -14.41 18.04
CA SER A 172 11.51 -15.74 17.94
C SER A 172 10.05 -15.80 18.41
N GLU A 173 9.39 -14.65 18.58
CA GLU A 173 7.98 -14.52 18.95
C GLU A 173 7.18 -13.94 17.78
N LEU A 174 5.96 -14.48 17.59
CA LEU A 174 4.98 -13.88 16.68
C LEU A 174 4.51 -12.56 17.31
N SER A 175 4.95 -11.43 16.76
CA SER A 175 4.47 -10.11 17.18
C SER A 175 2.99 -9.98 16.85
N ASN A 176 2.18 -9.57 17.84
CA ASN A 176 0.82 -9.15 17.54
C ASN A 176 0.84 -7.87 16.68
N LEU A 177 0.03 -7.82 15.64
CA LEU A 177 -0.20 -6.60 14.87
C LEU A 177 -1.03 -5.64 15.73
N THR A 178 -0.55 -4.40 15.90
CA THR A 178 -1.27 -3.38 16.67
C THR A 178 -2.52 -2.93 15.90
N ALA A 179 -3.54 -2.49 16.63
CA ALA A 179 -4.77 -1.97 16.02
C ALA A 179 -4.49 -0.76 15.10
N SER A 180 -3.49 0.04 15.45
CA SER A 180 -3.04 1.19 14.66
C SER A 180 -2.42 0.79 13.32
N VAL A 181 -1.59 -0.28 13.29
CA VAL A 181 -1.03 -0.84 12.05
C VAL A 181 -2.12 -1.44 11.18
N LEU A 182 -3.08 -2.16 11.76
CA LEU A 182 -4.23 -2.69 11.02
C LEU A 182 -5.09 -1.55 10.44
N GLY A 183 -5.32 -0.49 11.22
CA GLY A 183 -6.03 0.71 10.76
C GLY A 183 -5.32 1.41 9.60
N LEU A 184 -3.99 1.51 9.66
CA LEU A 184 -3.16 2.12 8.61
C LEU A 184 -3.23 1.35 7.28
N ILE A 185 -3.12 0.01 7.34
CA ILE A 185 -3.31 -0.86 6.16
C ILE A 185 -4.75 -0.75 5.67
N GLY A 186 -5.73 -0.72 6.60
CA GLY A 186 -7.15 -0.58 6.31
C GLY A 186 -7.47 0.71 5.55
N ILE A 187 -6.95 1.86 5.98
CA ILE A 187 -7.11 3.15 5.29
C ILE A 187 -6.50 3.08 3.89
N SER A 188 -5.29 2.51 3.76
CA SER A 188 -4.60 2.40 2.47
C SER A 188 -5.35 1.47 1.50
N ALA A 189 -5.83 0.33 1.99
CA ALA A 189 -6.63 -0.61 1.22
C ALA A 189 -7.99 -0.02 0.84
N ALA A 190 -8.69 0.63 1.77
CA ALA A 190 -9.96 1.30 1.52
C ALA A 190 -9.80 2.42 0.47
N THR A 191 -8.71 3.18 0.53
CA THR A 191 -8.41 4.24 -0.44
C THR A 191 -8.08 3.65 -1.81
N GLY A 192 -7.27 2.59 -1.87
CA GLY A 192 -6.95 1.89 -3.10
C GLY A 192 -8.17 1.29 -3.79
N LEU A 193 -9.00 0.57 -3.04
CA LEU A 193 -10.24 -0.04 -3.53
C LEU A 193 -11.28 1.02 -3.92
N GLY A 194 -11.44 2.07 -3.12
CA GLY A 194 -12.33 3.18 -3.42
C GLY A 194 -11.96 3.88 -4.72
N ALA A 195 -10.67 4.15 -4.92
CA ALA A 195 -10.17 4.76 -6.16
C ALA A 195 -10.43 3.84 -7.36
N ALA A 196 -10.14 2.54 -7.22
CA ALA A 196 -10.35 1.56 -8.28
C ALA A 196 -11.84 1.37 -8.63
N ALA A 197 -12.74 1.44 -7.65
CA ALA A 197 -14.17 1.36 -7.87
C ALA A 197 -14.69 2.57 -8.66
N VAL A 198 -14.25 3.78 -8.32
CA VAL A 198 -14.58 5.01 -9.05
C VAL A 198 -14.05 4.95 -10.48
N ASP A 199 -12.80 4.50 -10.69
CA ASP A 199 -12.22 4.35 -12.02
C ASP A 199 -12.98 3.34 -12.88
N SER A 200 -13.40 2.22 -12.28
CA SER A 200 -14.17 1.18 -12.96
C SER A 200 -15.56 1.70 -13.35
N GLY A 201 -16.21 2.47 -12.48
CA GLY A 201 -17.48 3.13 -12.78
C GLY A 201 -17.36 4.11 -13.94
N LYS A 202 -16.35 5.00 -13.89
CA LYS A 202 -16.07 5.97 -14.97
C LYS A 202 -15.81 5.26 -16.31
N THR A 203 -15.01 4.20 -16.31
CA THR A 203 -14.71 3.41 -17.51
C THR A 203 -15.98 2.77 -18.08
N ALA A 204 -16.82 2.20 -17.23
CA ALA A 204 -18.09 1.58 -17.64
C ALA A 204 -19.07 2.61 -18.21
N ASP A 205 -19.17 3.80 -17.61
CA ASP A 205 -20.04 4.88 -18.09
C ASP A 205 -19.55 5.45 -19.43
N GLN A 206 -18.24 5.67 -19.57
CA GLN A 206 -17.64 6.08 -20.84
C GLN A 206 -17.86 5.01 -21.94
N GLN A 207 -17.74 3.72 -21.61
CA GLN A 207 -18.04 2.64 -22.56
C GLN A 207 -19.52 2.63 -22.98
N ARG A 208 -20.46 2.80 -22.04
CA ARG A 208 -21.90 2.92 -22.36
C ARG A 208 -22.19 4.11 -23.26
N GLN A 209 -21.56 5.25 -23.00
CA GLN A 209 -21.67 6.42 -23.86
C GLN A 209 -21.15 6.11 -25.27
N LEU A 210 -19.98 5.49 -25.38
CA LEU A 210 -19.41 5.10 -26.67
C LEU A 210 -20.34 4.17 -27.46
N ASP A 211 -20.93 3.16 -26.79
CA ASP A 211 -21.89 2.24 -27.40
C ASP A 211 -23.16 2.96 -27.87
N GLY A 212 -23.66 3.92 -27.07
CA GLY A 212 -24.78 4.80 -27.43
C GLY A 212 -24.48 5.67 -28.66
N LEU A 213 -23.31 6.31 -28.70
CA LEU A 213 -22.88 7.11 -29.86
C LEU A 213 -22.73 6.23 -31.11
N ASN A 214 -22.18 5.03 -30.98
CA ASN A 214 -22.09 4.07 -32.09
C ASN A 214 -23.48 3.64 -32.60
N ALA A 215 -24.47 3.49 -31.72
CA ALA A 215 -25.84 3.18 -32.11
C ALA A 215 -26.49 4.34 -32.88
N ILE A 216 -26.34 5.58 -32.40
CA ILE A 216 -26.83 6.80 -33.08
C ILE A 216 -26.19 6.93 -34.46
N LEU A 217 -24.87 6.72 -34.57
CA LEU A 217 -24.15 6.82 -35.84
C LEU A 217 -24.65 5.76 -36.83
N LYS A 218 -24.86 4.50 -36.38
CA LYS A 218 -25.47 3.44 -37.22
C LYS A 218 -26.88 3.80 -37.69
N GLN A 219 -27.72 4.34 -36.81
CA GLN A 219 -29.06 4.79 -37.18
C GLN A 219 -29.01 5.89 -38.24
N ASN A 220 -28.18 6.91 -38.02
CA ASN A 220 -28.01 8.03 -38.94
C ASN A 220 -27.49 7.58 -40.32
N LEU A 221 -26.60 6.58 -40.38
CA LEU A 221 -26.13 5.98 -41.63
C LEU A 221 -27.28 5.32 -42.44
N VAL A 222 -28.19 4.61 -41.76
CA VAL A 222 -29.33 3.97 -42.41
C VAL A 222 -30.33 5.00 -42.93
N GLU A 223 -30.68 6.00 -42.11
CA GLU A 223 -31.60 7.08 -42.49
C GLU A 223 -31.05 7.91 -43.66
N GLU A 224 -29.74 8.21 -43.66
CA GLU A 224 -29.06 8.89 -44.77
C GLU A 224 -29.19 8.09 -46.08
N GLN A 225 -29.01 6.76 -46.02
CA GLN A 225 -29.10 5.90 -47.19
C GLN A 225 -30.53 5.80 -47.73
N ILE A 226 -31.53 5.80 -46.86
CA ILE A 226 -32.95 5.88 -47.24
C ILE A 226 -33.25 7.22 -47.92
N LEU A 227 -32.85 8.34 -47.32
CA LEU A 227 -33.05 9.67 -47.90
C LEU A 227 -32.35 9.82 -49.26
N ARG A 228 -31.11 9.33 -49.38
CA ARG A 228 -30.36 9.35 -50.66
C ARG A 228 -31.07 8.54 -51.75
N SER A 229 -31.55 7.35 -51.44
CA SER A 229 -32.27 6.53 -52.42
C SER A 229 -33.61 7.15 -52.81
N TYR A 230 -34.34 7.73 -51.87
CA TYR A 230 -35.59 8.46 -52.14
C TYR A 230 -35.38 9.71 -53.01
N ILE A 231 -34.35 10.52 -52.73
CA ILE A 231 -33.99 11.68 -53.55
C ILE A 231 -33.57 11.24 -54.96
N ALA A 232 -32.86 10.11 -55.09
CA ALA A 232 -32.49 9.58 -56.41
C ALA A 232 -33.72 9.15 -57.22
N GLN A 233 -34.70 8.49 -56.60
CA GLN A 233 -35.98 8.13 -57.25
C GLN A 233 -36.76 9.37 -57.68
N LEU A 234 -36.92 10.37 -56.80
CA LEU A 234 -37.61 11.62 -57.13
C LEU A 234 -36.99 12.32 -58.36
N LYS A 235 -35.66 12.31 -58.48
CA LYS A 235 -34.97 12.88 -59.66
C LYS A 235 -35.26 12.09 -60.94
N ILE A 236 -35.38 10.76 -60.85
CA ILE A 236 -35.75 9.91 -61.98
C ILE A 236 -37.19 10.20 -62.41
N ASP A 237 -38.12 10.26 -61.45
CA ASP A 237 -39.56 10.51 -61.71
C ASP A 237 -39.80 11.90 -62.34
N MET A 238 -39.05 12.92 -61.90
CA MET A 238 -39.08 14.25 -62.51
C MET A 238 -38.56 14.29 -63.96
N GLY A 239 -37.72 13.33 -64.36
CA GLY A 239 -37.15 13.22 -65.70
C GLY A 239 -37.96 12.35 -66.67
N ALA A 240 -39.12 11.82 -66.25
CA ALA A 240 -39.96 10.94 -67.05
C ALA A 240 -40.64 11.67 -68.22
N THR A 241 -40.81 10.98 -69.35
CA THR A 241 -41.56 11.45 -70.53
C THR A 241 -42.80 10.59 -70.76
N PRO A 242 -44.02 11.17 -70.81
CA PRO A 242 -44.34 12.61 -70.72
C PRO A 242 -44.16 13.20 -69.31
N PRO A 243 -43.94 14.52 -69.19
CA PRO A 243 -43.67 15.16 -67.90
C PRO A 243 -44.86 15.04 -66.92
N PRO A 244 -44.61 14.79 -65.64
CA PRO A 244 -45.66 14.64 -64.63
C PRO A 244 -46.38 15.97 -64.34
N THR A 245 -47.69 15.91 -64.11
CA THR A 245 -48.58 17.08 -63.91
C THR A 245 -48.29 17.87 -62.63
N ASN A 246 -47.59 17.27 -61.66
CA ASN A 246 -47.31 17.78 -60.31
C ASN A 246 -45.84 18.20 -60.09
N LEU A 247 -45.17 18.71 -61.13
CA LEU A 247 -43.76 19.12 -61.12
C LEU A 247 -43.37 20.08 -59.98
N ASN A 248 -44.20 21.08 -59.66
CA ASN A 248 -43.92 22.06 -58.60
C ASN A 248 -43.92 21.42 -57.20
N ASP A 249 -44.81 20.45 -56.97
CA ASP A 249 -44.89 19.73 -55.70
C ASP A 249 -43.67 18.81 -55.53
N LEU A 250 -43.26 18.11 -56.59
CA LEU A 250 -42.07 17.27 -56.60
C LEU A 250 -40.78 18.09 -56.34
N GLN A 251 -40.68 19.30 -56.89
CA GLN A 251 -39.56 20.22 -56.60
C GLN A 251 -39.54 20.65 -55.12
N THR A 252 -40.71 20.93 -54.54
CA THR A 252 -40.84 21.32 -53.13
C THR A 252 -40.44 20.16 -52.19
N ILE A 253 -40.87 18.93 -52.50
CA ILE A 253 -40.51 17.72 -51.77
C ILE A 253 -39.01 17.45 -51.87
N LEU A 254 -38.42 17.59 -53.07
CA LEU A 254 -36.98 17.43 -53.28
C LEU A 254 -36.20 18.43 -52.43
N ALA A 255 -36.58 19.71 -52.44
CA ALA A 255 -35.94 20.75 -51.64
C ALA A 255 -35.99 20.39 -50.14
N THR A 256 -37.16 19.97 -49.65
CA THR A 256 -37.36 19.56 -48.25
C THR A 256 -36.47 18.38 -47.86
N LYS A 257 -36.49 17.29 -48.65
CA LYS A 257 -35.68 16.09 -48.40
C LYS A 257 -34.18 16.33 -48.55
N SER A 258 -33.78 17.21 -49.45
CA SER A 258 -32.37 17.64 -49.57
C SER A 258 -31.91 18.43 -48.34
N GLY A 259 -32.80 19.23 -47.73
CA GLY A 259 -32.56 19.91 -46.46
C GLY A 259 -32.45 18.94 -45.28
N GLU A 260 -33.35 17.95 -45.19
CA GLU A 260 -33.28 16.87 -44.19
C GLU A 260 -31.96 16.09 -44.28
N LEU A 261 -31.50 15.75 -45.50
CA LEU A 261 -30.23 15.08 -45.73
C LEU A 261 -29.04 15.93 -45.26
N SER A 262 -29.06 17.24 -45.52
CA SER A 262 -28.02 18.15 -45.04
C SER A 262 -28.01 18.24 -43.51
N GLY A 263 -29.19 18.29 -42.88
CA GLY A 263 -29.31 18.28 -41.41
C GLY A 263 -28.76 16.99 -40.79
N LYS A 264 -29.05 15.83 -41.40
CA LYS A 264 -28.53 14.53 -40.95
C LYS A 264 -27.01 14.40 -41.09
N ASN A 265 -26.43 14.94 -42.17
CA ASN A 265 -24.97 14.98 -42.32
C ASN A 265 -24.30 15.82 -41.22
N GLN A 266 -24.93 16.92 -40.82
CA GLN A 266 -24.44 17.74 -39.70
C GLN A 266 -24.53 16.99 -38.37
N GLU A 267 -25.66 16.32 -38.09
CA GLU A 267 -25.84 15.51 -36.89
C GLU A 267 -24.77 14.40 -36.78
N LYS A 268 -24.50 13.70 -37.89
CA LYS A 268 -23.46 12.68 -37.97
C LYS A 268 -22.08 13.25 -37.65
N THR A 269 -21.72 14.41 -38.21
CA THR A 269 -20.44 15.07 -37.94
C THR A 269 -20.30 15.40 -36.46
N ASN A 270 -21.35 15.95 -35.84
CA ASN A 270 -21.37 16.26 -34.41
C ASN A 270 -21.21 14.99 -33.54
N VAL A 271 -21.90 13.89 -33.89
CA VAL A 271 -21.79 12.62 -33.17
C VAL A 271 -20.41 11.96 -33.37
N GLU A 272 -19.83 12.06 -34.57
CA GLU A 272 -18.46 11.61 -34.85
C GLU A 272 -17.42 12.39 -34.05
N GLU A 273 -17.60 13.71 -33.91
CA GLU A 273 -16.76 14.55 -33.07
C GLU A 273 -16.88 14.16 -31.59
N GLN A 274 -18.11 14.01 -31.08
CA GLN A 274 -18.33 13.55 -29.69
C GLN A 274 -17.71 12.17 -29.44
N LYS A 275 -17.85 11.25 -30.41
CA LYS A 275 -17.24 9.92 -30.34
C LYS A 275 -15.72 10.02 -30.30
N THR A 276 -15.14 10.87 -31.13
CA THR A 276 -13.69 11.07 -31.19
C THR A 276 -13.16 11.66 -29.88
N ASN A 277 -13.85 12.66 -29.34
CA ASN A 277 -13.50 13.27 -28.05
C ASN A 277 -13.61 12.24 -26.91
N LEU A 278 -14.68 11.45 -26.87
CA LEU A 278 -14.86 10.41 -25.85
C LEU A 278 -13.78 9.31 -25.96
N ILE A 279 -13.46 8.86 -27.17
CA ILE A 279 -12.34 7.91 -27.39
C ILE A 279 -11.03 8.52 -26.89
N GLN A 280 -10.81 9.81 -27.11
CA GLN A 280 -9.61 10.49 -26.65
C GLN A 280 -9.57 10.65 -25.12
N GLU A 281 -10.71 10.86 -24.46
CA GLU A 281 -10.81 10.85 -22.99
C GLU A 281 -10.65 9.45 -22.39
N MET A 282 -11.07 8.41 -23.10
CA MET A 282 -10.91 7.02 -22.70
C MET A 282 -9.47 6.51 -22.88
N LYS A 283 -8.68 7.11 -23.78
CA LYS A 283 -7.27 6.75 -23.96
C LYS A 283 -6.51 6.96 -22.66
N ALA A 284 -6.04 5.86 -22.07
CA ALA A 284 -5.24 5.89 -20.86
C ALA A 284 -4.00 6.77 -21.06
N LYS A 285 -3.66 7.60 -20.07
CA LYS A 285 -2.46 8.45 -20.15
C LYS A 285 -1.22 7.56 -20.23
N LYS A 286 -0.42 7.74 -21.29
CA LYS A 286 0.89 7.09 -21.44
C LYS A 286 1.81 7.53 -20.31
N THR A 287 2.55 6.57 -19.76
CA THR A 287 3.54 6.82 -18.69
C THR A 287 4.60 7.82 -19.15
N ASP A 288 4.87 8.81 -18.30
CA ASP A 288 5.94 9.81 -18.47
C ASP A 288 7.03 9.65 -17.40
N GLY A 289 7.12 8.43 -16.83
CA GLY A 289 8.03 8.08 -15.74
C GLY A 289 7.34 8.02 -14.38
N PHE A 290 7.88 7.20 -13.47
CA PHE A 290 7.23 6.87 -12.20
C PHE A 290 6.88 8.11 -11.36
N ILE A 291 7.82 9.03 -11.16
CA ILE A 291 7.63 10.22 -10.32
C ILE A 291 6.58 11.15 -10.96
N ASN A 292 6.68 11.38 -12.26
CA ASN A 292 5.72 12.22 -12.98
C ASN A 292 4.32 11.62 -12.93
N ASP A 293 4.18 10.31 -13.12
CA ASP A 293 2.89 9.63 -13.10
C ASP A 293 2.23 9.65 -11.70
N VAL A 294 3.03 9.46 -10.65
CA VAL A 294 2.55 9.40 -9.26
C VAL A 294 2.18 10.79 -8.73
N LEU A 295 2.97 11.80 -9.07
CA LEU A 295 2.79 13.17 -8.57
C LEU A 295 1.89 14.03 -9.45
N SER A 296 1.75 13.73 -10.75
CA SER A 296 1.00 14.56 -11.68
C SER A 296 -0.45 14.15 -11.82
N ASP A 297 -1.28 15.15 -12.08
CA ASP A 297 -2.66 15.02 -12.55
C ASP A 297 -2.77 15.57 -13.99
N CYS A 298 -3.99 15.65 -14.54
CA CYS A 298 -4.29 16.07 -15.91
C CYS A 298 -3.63 17.39 -16.36
N LYS A 299 -3.19 18.24 -15.42
CA LYS A 299 -2.59 19.57 -15.67
C LYS A 299 -1.16 19.75 -15.15
N GLY A 300 -0.50 18.71 -14.61
CA GLY A 300 0.84 18.78 -14.02
C GLY A 300 0.90 18.26 -12.57
N VAL A 301 2.01 18.49 -11.85
CA VAL A 301 2.20 18.05 -10.46
C VAL A 301 1.07 18.57 -9.58
N SER A 302 0.30 17.65 -8.99
CA SER A 302 -0.79 17.97 -8.05
C SER A 302 -0.25 18.06 -6.64
N PHE A 303 -0.54 19.17 -5.98
CA PHE A 303 -0.13 19.39 -4.59
C PHE A 303 -0.70 18.32 -3.65
N HIS A 304 -1.94 17.88 -3.87
CA HIS A 304 -2.59 16.90 -3.02
C HIS A 304 -1.98 15.48 -3.18
N ARG A 305 -1.64 15.09 -4.41
CA ARG A 305 -0.88 13.84 -4.67
C ARG A 305 0.50 13.88 -4.03
N PHE A 306 1.16 15.04 -4.10
CA PHE A 306 2.43 15.27 -3.42
C PHE A 306 2.32 15.16 -1.90
N GLN A 307 1.27 15.71 -1.27
CA GLN A 307 1.03 15.57 0.17
C GLN A 307 0.90 14.10 0.57
N ILE A 308 0.06 13.34 -0.16
CA ILE A 308 -0.17 11.92 0.11
C ILE A 308 1.13 11.11 -0.03
N PHE A 309 1.87 11.33 -1.12
CA PHE A 309 3.15 10.66 -1.37
C PHE A 309 4.17 10.97 -0.28
N SER A 310 4.31 12.25 0.09
CA SER A 310 5.26 12.72 1.11
C SER A 310 4.94 12.16 2.50
N TRP A 311 3.66 12.17 2.89
CA TRP A 311 3.22 11.57 4.16
C TRP A 311 3.46 10.07 4.21
N THR A 312 3.24 9.37 3.09
CA THR A 312 3.51 7.93 2.99
C THR A 312 4.98 7.63 3.26
N ILE A 313 5.90 8.33 2.58
CA ILE A 313 7.34 8.14 2.78
C ILE A 313 7.73 8.47 4.23
N THR A 314 7.27 9.61 4.74
CA THR A 314 7.58 10.04 6.11
C THR A 314 7.17 9.00 7.14
N LEU A 315 5.95 8.47 7.04
CA LEU A 315 5.45 7.47 7.96
C LEU A 315 6.17 6.13 7.80
N ILE A 316 6.51 5.70 6.59
CA ILE A 316 7.31 4.50 6.36
C ILE A 316 8.67 4.60 7.06
N VAL A 317 9.36 5.74 6.94
CA VAL A 317 10.66 5.96 7.60
C VAL A 317 10.52 5.92 9.11
N ILE A 318 9.51 6.58 9.67
CA ILE A 318 9.22 6.55 11.12
C ILE A 318 8.90 5.12 11.56
N PHE A 319 8.09 4.40 10.79
CA PHE A 319 7.68 3.02 11.06
C PHE A 319 8.90 2.10 11.16
N ILE A 320 9.75 2.10 10.13
CA ILE A 320 10.95 1.26 10.07
C ILE A 320 11.86 1.61 11.25
N THR A 321 12.08 2.90 11.51
CA THR A 321 12.91 3.36 12.63
C THR A 321 12.37 2.84 13.97
N LYS A 322 11.06 2.91 14.19
CA LYS A 322 10.41 2.40 15.40
C LYS A 322 10.54 0.89 15.52
N VAL A 323 10.27 0.13 14.46
CA VAL A 323 10.41 -1.33 14.46
C VAL A 323 11.85 -1.77 14.75
N CYS A 324 12.82 -1.14 14.10
CA CYS A 324 14.22 -1.48 14.27
C CYS A 324 14.74 -1.19 15.69
N ASN A 325 14.24 -0.12 16.30
CA ASN A 325 14.65 0.32 17.64
C ASN A 325 13.90 -0.39 18.77
N ASP A 326 12.58 -0.58 18.63
CA ASP A 326 11.71 -1.07 19.70
C ASP A 326 11.40 -2.58 19.57
N LEU A 327 11.74 -3.21 18.43
CA LEU A 327 11.48 -4.63 18.13
C LEU A 327 10.01 -5.03 18.36
N SER A 328 9.11 -4.08 18.14
CA SER A 328 7.67 -4.24 18.25
C SER A 328 6.98 -3.45 17.15
N MET A 329 5.78 -3.86 16.79
CA MET A 329 4.95 -3.07 15.88
C MET A 329 4.67 -1.69 16.49
N PRO A 330 4.80 -0.59 15.74
CA PRO A 330 4.58 0.75 16.27
C PRO A 330 3.11 0.99 16.62
N ASP A 331 2.88 1.78 17.65
CA ASP A 331 1.57 2.36 17.95
C ASP A 331 1.52 3.80 17.47
N PHE A 332 0.67 4.07 16.48
CA PHE A 332 0.40 5.42 16.00
C PHE A 332 -0.81 6.02 16.72
N ASP A 333 -0.71 7.32 17.00
CA ASP A 333 -1.79 8.08 17.61
C ASP A 333 -3.04 8.12 16.71
N SER A 334 -4.22 8.06 17.33
CA SER A 334 -5.50 8.07 16.62
C SER A 334 -5.70 9.34 15.78
N ASN A 335 -5.18 10.51 16.21
CA ASN A 335 -5.30 11.74 15.43
C ASN A 335 -4.41 11.70 14.18
N LEU A 336 -3.23 11.06 14.27
CA LEU A 336 -2.35 10.87 13.13
C LEU A 336 -2.98 9.94 12.09
N LEU A 337 -3.60 8.83 12.54
CA LEU A 337 -4.36 7.94 11.66
C LEU A 337 -5.58 8.63 11.06
N ALA A 338 -6.30 9.44 11.83
CA ALA A 338 -7.42 10.23 11.34
C ALA A 338 -6.99 11.26 10.29
N LEU A 339 -5.86 11.95 10.51
CA LEU A 339 -5.29 12.88 9.54
C LEU A 339 -4.95 12.19 8.21
N MET A 340 -4.40 10.98 8.28
CA MET A 340 -4.13 10.14 7.09
C MET A 340 -5.43 9.73 6.39
N GLY A 341 -6.45 9.36 7.17
CA GLY A 341 -7.78 9.05 6.67
C GLY A 341 -8.44 10.23 5.98
N ILE A 342 -8.36 11.44 6.55
CA ILE A 342 -8.88 12.67 5.95
C ILE A 342 -8.10 13.00 4.67
N SER A 343 -6.77 13.01 4.70
CA SER A 343 -5.95 13.32 3.51
C SER A 343 -6.25 12.36 2.35
N SER A 344 -6.42 11.08 2.65
CA SER A 344 -6.76 10.03 1.67
C SER A 344 -8.24 10.08 1.24
N GLY A 345 -9.14 10.41 2.15
CA GLY A 345 -10.57 10.61 1.86
C GLY A 345 -10.81 11.84 1.00
N THR A 346 -10.06 12.92 1.21
CA THR A 346 -10.05 14.11 0.34
C THR A 346 -9.59 13.76 -1.07
N TYR A 347 -8.62 12.85 -1.24
CA TYR A 347 -8.25 12.32 -2.57
C TYR A 347 -9.44 11.72 -3.30
N LEU A 348 -10.13 10.80 -2.62
CA LEU A 348 -11.28 10.09 -3.17
C LEU A 348 -12.41 11.05 -3.45
N GLY A 349 -12.64 12.01 -2.54
CA GLY A 349 -13.63 13.07 -2.72
C GLY A 349 -13.40 13.89 -3.99
N PHE A 350 -12.15 14.26 -4.28
CA PHE A 350 -11.81 14.95 -5.53
C PHE A 350 -11.88 14.06 -6.78
N LYS A 351 -11.80 12.74 -6.60
CA LYS A 351 -11.90 11.77 -7.69
C LYS A 351 -13.33 11.40 -8.04
N LEU A 352 -14.26 11.53 -7.09
CA LEU A 352 -15.69 11.36 -7.35
C LEU A 352 -16.16 12.45 -8.32
N PRO A 353 -16.93 12.10 -9.37
CA PRO A 353 -17.53 13.11 -10.24
C PRO A 353 -18.43 14.00 -9.37
N SER A 354 -18.19 15.31 -9.39
CA SER A 354 -19.14 16.27 -8.85
C SER A 354 -20.41 16.15 -9.66
N ASN A 355 -21.42 15.45 -9.13
CA ASN A 355 -22.79 15.59 -9.60
C ASN A 355 -23.21 17.03 -9.31
N GLN A 356 -22.90 17.95 -10.23
CA GLN A 356 -23.66 19.19 -10.34
C GLN A 356 -25.00 18.78 -10.94
N GLY A 357 -26.04 18.83 -10.10
CA GLY A 357 -27.41 18.52 -10.45
C GLY A 357 -28.09 19.59 -11.28
#